data_AF-A0A930DCK0-F1
#
_entry.id   AF-A0A930DCK0-F1
#
_cell.length_a   1.000
_cell.length_b   1.000
_cell.length_c   1.000
_cell.angle_alpha   90.00
_cell.angle_beta   90.00
_cell.angle_gamma   90.00
#
_symmetry.space_group_name_H-M   'P 1'
#
loop_
_entity.id
_entity.type
_entity.pdbx_description
1 polymer ?
#
loop_
_entity_poly.entity_id
_entity_poly.type
_entity_poly.pdbx_seq_one_letter_code
_entity_poly.pdbx_strand_id
1 'polypeptide(L)'
;MQNTEKTYVLGIDIGSTTVKIAILDSKHEVVFSDYRRHYANIQGTLAAQLSDAFEKIGEVNIIPMITGSGGLTLSKHLKSTFVQEVVSVATALKAVAPQTDVAIELGGEDAKIIYFTGGIDQRMNGICAGGTGSFIDQMASLLQTDAIGLNEYAKSYKSIYPIAARCGVFAKTDVQPLINEGATREDLSASIFQAVVNQTISGLACGKPIRGHVAFLGGPLHFLSELKQAFIRTLNLTDEYIVDPDNSHLFAAIGAALNCESKDAMIGISDLIAKLKEGIEMAHEIARLDPLFETEADYEEFSGRHFGHSVKTADLEDYKGNIFLGIDAGSTTTKIALVGEDGSLLWNFYSNNNGSPLATAISAIKSVKEKINPEAKIVYSCSTGYGEALLKAAFMLDEGEVETIAHYYAAAFFEPNVDCILDIGGQDMKCIRIKDGTVDSVQLNEACSAGCGSFIETFAGSLNFSVQNFAKEALFAKNPVDLGTRCTVFMNSNVKQAQKEGATVADISAGLAYSVIKNALFKVIKISNAADLGKHIVVQGGT
;
A
#
# COMPACT_ATOMS: atom_id res chain seq x y z
N MET A 1 -48.99 -0.78 -27.01
CA MET A 1 -48.28 0.16 -26.11
C MET A 1 -46.88 0.33 -26.67
N GLN A 2 -46.55 1.54 -27.12
CA GLN A 2 -45.27 1.87 -27.76
C GLN A 2 -44.14 1.79 -26.71
N ASN A 3 -43.32 0.74 -26.79
CA ASN A 3 -42.04 0.72 -26.09
C ASN A 3 -41.04 1.43 -27.01
N THR A 4 -41.01 2.77 -26.98
CA THR A 4 -39.88 3.51 -27.55
C THR A 4 -38.63 3.04 -26.82
N GLU A 5 -37.79 2.25 -27.50
CA GLU A 5 -36.49 1.79 -26.98
C GLU A 5 -35.71 2.98 -26.43
N LYS A 6 -35.66 3.11 -25.11
CA LYS A 6 -34.89 4.17 -24.46
C LYS A 6 -33.42 3.86 -24.68
N THR A 7 -32.78 4.63 -25.54
CA THR A 7 -31.32 4.60 -25.72
C THR A 7 -30.68 5.53 -24.71
N TYR A 8 -29.75 5.00 -23.92
CA TYR A 8 -28.92 5.75 -22.99
C TYR A 8 -27.44 5.65 -23.38
N VAL A 9 -26.63 6.59 -22.89
CA VAL A 9 -25.18 6.52 -23.04
C VAL A 9 -24.59 6.09 -21.70
N LEU A 10 -23.79 5.03 -21.71
CA LEU A 10 -23.10 4.52 -20.54
C LEU A 10 -21.65 4.98 -20.60
N GLY A 11 -21.26 5.88 -19.72
CA GLY A 11 -19.88 6.22 -19.45
C GLY A 11 -19.27 5.27 -18.44
N ILE A 12 -18.10 4.71 -18.75
CA ILE A 12 -17.36 3.79 -17.88
C ILE A 12 -15.96 4.35 -17.68
N ASP A 13 -15.59 4.67 -16.45
CA ASP A 13 -14.20 5.00 -16.08
C ASP A 13 -13.59 3.84 -15.28
N ILE A 14 -12.61 3.18 -15.88
CA ILE A 14 -11.86 2.08 -15.28
C ILE A 14 -10.52 2.63 -14.81
N GLY A 15 -10.49 3.08 -13.57
CA GLY A 15 -9.27 3.53 -12.90
C GLY A 15 -8.40 2.38 -12.40
N SER A 16 -7.31 2.72 -11.71
CA SER A 16 -6.36 1.75 -11.16
C SER A 16 -6.87 0.97 -9.94
N THR A 17 -7.85 1.53 -9.22
CA THR A 17 -8.44 0.94 -8.01
C THR A 17 -9.96 0.81 -8.06
N THR A 18 -10.63 1.52 -8.98
CA THR A 18 -12.09 1.71 -8.98
C THR A 18 -12.67 1.60 -10.38
N VAL A 19 -13.92 1.14 -10.47
CA VAL A 19 -14.76 1.27 -11.66
C VAL A 19 -15.88 2.26 -11.31
N LYS A 20 -16.05 3.27 -12.16
CA LYS A 20 -17.17 4.22 -12.08
C LYS A 20 -18.03 4.08 -13.32
N ILE A 21 -19.34 4.16 -13.13
CA ILE A 21 -20.28 4.26 -14.26
C ILE A 21 -21.21 5.46 -14.09
N ALA A 22 -21.59 6.04 -15.22
CA ALA A 22 -22.64 7.05 -15.32
C ALA A 22 -23.49 6.75 -16.56
N ILE A 23 -24.79 6.56 -16.37
CA ILE A 23 -25.76 6.36 -17.45
C ILE A 23 -26.51 7.66 -17.65
N LEU A 24 -26.39 8.22 -18.85
CA LEU A 24 -26.97 9.51 -19.24
C LEU A 24 -28.17 9.30 -20.16
N ASP A 25 -29.22 10.08 -19.93
CA ASP A 25 -30.36 10.14 -20.84
C ASP A 25 -30.12 11.04 -22.07
N SER A 26 -31.14 11.18 -22.91
CA SER A 26 -31.06 12.02 -24.12
C SER A 26 -30.95 13.52 -23.85
N LYS A 27 -31.15 13.96 -22.60
CA LYS A 27 -30.92 15.33 -22.13
C LYS A 27 -29.58 15.47 -21.42
N HIS A 28 -28.76 14.41 -21.41
CA HIS A 28 -27.50 14.30 -20.70
C HIS A 28 -27.63 14.33 -19.17
N GLU A 29 -28.82 14.01 -18.64
CA GLU A 29 -29.04 13.87 -17.21
C GLU A 29 -28.62 12.48 -16.73
N VAL A 30 -27.97 12.41 -15.56
CA VAL A 30 -27.53 11.14 -14.97
C VAL A 30 -28.74 10.41 -14.38
N VAL A 31 -29.15 9.30 -15.00
CA VAL A 31 -30.26 8.45 -14.52
C VAL A 31 -29.80 7.35 -13.56
N PHE A 32 -28.53 6.95 -13.68
CA PHE A 32 -27.88 6.01 -12.78
C PHE A 32 -26.38 6.31 -12.74
N SER A 33 -25.78 6.19 -11.57
CA SER A 33 -24.33 6.22 -11.42
C SER A 33 -23.90 5.37 -10.24
N ASP A 34 -22.68 4.85 -10.31
CA ASP A 34 -22.10 4.07 -9.22
C ASP A 34 -20.57 4.19 -9.23
N TYR A 35 -19.97 4.07 -8.05
CA TYR A 35 -18.55 4.13 -7.78
C TYR A 35 -18.18 2.95 -6.88
N ARG A 36 -17.34 2.03 -7.37
CA ARG A 36 -16.89 0.87 -6.57
C ARG A 36 -15.41 0.62 -6.72
N ARG A 37 -14.76 0.20 -5.62
CA ARG A 37 -13.42 -0.40 -5.70
C ARG A 37 -13.55 -1.77 -6.35
N HIS A 38 -12.68 -2.06 -7.32
CA HIS A 38 -12.80 -3.31 -8.08
C HIS A 38 -11.99 -4.48 -7.50
N TYR A 39 -11.04 -4.24 -6.58
CA TYR A 39 -10.20 -5.28 -5.95
C TYR A 39 -9.65 -6.32 -6.94
N ALA A 40 -8.98 -5.85 -8.01
CA ALA A 40 -8.52 -6.63 -9.16
C ALA A 40 -9.59 -7.36 -10.01
N ASN A 41 -10.87 -7.34 -9.63
CA ASN A 41 -11.99 -7.91 -10.37
C ASN A 41 -12.78 -6.83 -11.14
N ILE A 42 -12.23 -6.30 -12.24
CA ILE A 42 -12.85 -5.24 -13.05
C ILE A 42 -14.16 -5.70 -13.69
N GLN A 43 -14.16 -6.85 -14.39
CA GLN A 43 -15.32 -7.33 -15.14
C GLN A 43 -16.48 -7.69 -14.21
N GLY A 44 -16.21 -8.38 -13.10
CA GLY A 44 -17.22 -8.72 -12.10
C GLY A 44 -17.79 -7.48 -11.41
N THR A 45 -16.95 -6.49 -11.11
CA THR A 45 -17.39 -5.21 -10.52
C THR A 45 -18.30 -4.44 -11.48
N LEU A 46 -17.90 -4.32 -12.75
CA LEU A 46 -18.70 -3.65 -13.77
C LEU A 46 -20.03 -4.39 -14.01
N ALA A 47 -20.00 -5.72 -14.07
CA ALA A 47 -21.21 -6.54 -14.20
C ALA A 47 -22.18 -6.33 -13.02
N ALA A 48 -21.66 -6.23 -11.79
CA ALA A 48 -22.46 -5.93 -10.61
C ALA A 48 -23.10 -4.53 -10.70
N GLN A 49 -22.32 -3.49 -11.03
CA GLN A 49 -22.84 -2.12 -11.18
C GLN A 49 -23.92 -2.03 -12.26
N LEU A 50 -23.75 -2.73 -13.38
CA LEU A 50 -24.76 -2.79 -14.44
C LEU A 50 -25.98 -3.61 -14.04
N SER A 51 -25.83 -4.64 -13.21
CA SER A 51 -26.97 -5.38 -12.66
C SER A 51 -27.82 -4.46 -11.76
N ASP A 52 -27.19 -3.67 -10.91
CA ASP A 52 -27.89 -2.70 -10.05
C ASP A 52 -28.53 -1.57 -10.88
N ALA A 53 -27.89 -1.15 -11.96
CA ALA A 53 -28.48 -0.24 -12.93
C ALA A 53 -29.73 -0.83 -13.58
N PHE A 54 -29.65 -2.09 -14.04
CA PHE A 54 -30.77 -2.81 -14.64
C PHE A 54 -31.96 -2.94 -13.68
N GLU A 55 -31.72 -3.22 -12.39
CA GLU A 55 -32.79 -3.26 -11.38
C GLU A 55 -33.50 -1.91 -11.24
N LYS A 56 -32.78 -0.79 -11.39
CA LYS A 56 -33.33 0.56 -11.23
C LYS A 56 -34.02 1.10 -12.49
N ILE A 57 -33.44 0.88 -13.67
CA ILE A 57 -33.90 1.50 -14.93
C ILE A 57 -34.54 0.52 -15.92
N GLY A 58 -34.49 -0.79 -15.64
CA GLY A 58 -35.04 -1.85 -16.48
C GLY A 58 -34.18 -2.18 -17.70
N GLU A 59 -34.73 -3.01 -18.60
CA GLU A 59 -34.10 -3.33 -19.88
C GLU A 59 -34.07 -2.11 -20.79
N VAL A 60 -32.86 -1.73 -21.20
CA VAL A 60 -32.60 -0.55 -22.02
C VAL A 60 -31.43 -0.81 -22.95
N ASN A 61 -31.42 -0.09 -24.07
CA ASN A 61 -30.28 -0.07 -24.98
C ASN A 61 -29.28 0.97 -24.49
N ILE A 62 -28.01 0.57 -24.38
CA ILE A 62 -26.91 1.43 -23.93
C ILE A 62 -25.81 1.53 -24.98
N ILE A 63 -25.14 2.68 -25.01
CA ILE A 63 -23.93 2.90 -25.81
C ILE A 63 -22.76 3.04 -24.84
N PRO A 64 -21.90 2.01 -24.70
CA PRO A 64 -20.77 2.05 -23.78
C PRO A 64 -19.65 2.94 -24.34
N MET A 65 -19.21 3.90 -23.52
CA MET A 65 -18.08 4.81 -23.75
C MET A 65 -17.07 4.60 -22.63
N ILE A 66 -15.85 4.18 -22.94
CA ILE A 66 -14.87 3.74 -21.94
C ILE A 66 -13.72 4.73 -21.83
N THR A 67 -13.29 5.00 -20.61
CA THR A 67 -12.08 5.78 -20.29
C THR A 67 -11.31 5.13 -19.13
N GLY A 68 -10.24 5.79 -18.69
CA GLY A 68 -9.42 5.36 -17.56
C GLY A 68 -8.29 4.42 -17.94
N SER A 69 -7.29 4.33 -17.05
CA SER A 69 -6.04 3.59 -17.26
C SER A 69 -6.23 2.08 -17.46
N GLY A 70 -7.29 1.50 -16.91
CA GLY A 70 -7.64 0.08 -17.08
C GLY A 70 -8.61 -0.20 -18.25
N GLY A 71 -9.10 0.83 -18.94
CA GLY A 71 -10.22 0.72 -19.88
C GLY A 71 -9.85 0.33 -21.31
N LEU A 72 -8.60 0.54 -21.75
CA LEU A 72 -8.21 0.43 -23.16
C LEU A 72 -8.32 -1.01 -23.72
N THR A 73 -7.94 -2.02 -22.94
CA THR A 73 -8.03 -3.40 -23.42
C THR A 73 -9.49 -3.87 -23.42
N LEU A 74 -10.27 -3.49 -22.40
CA LEU A 74 -11.70 -3.82 -22.35
C LEU A 74 -12.46 -3.17 -23.50
N SER A 75 -12.13 -1.92 -23.86
CA SER A 75 -12.82 -1.22 -24.95
C SER A 75 -12.67 -1.92 -26.30
N LYS A 76 -11.47 -2.45 -26.60
CA LYS A 76 -11.20 -3.25 -27.80
C LYS A 76 -12.06 -4.52 -27.86
N HIS A 77 -12.18 -5.23 -26.76
CA HIS A 77 -12.97 -6.48 -26.70
C HIS A 77 -14.48 -6.22 -26.76
N LEU A 78 -14.95 -5.16 -26.10
CA LEU A 78 -16.35 -4.73 -26.15
C LEU A 78 -16.72 -4.01 -27.46
N LYS A 79 -15.75 -3.75 -28.36
CA LYS A 79 -15.91 -2.92 -29.56
C LYS A 79 -16.56 -1.56 -29.24
N SER A 80 -16.17 -0.99 -28.11
CA SER A 80 -16.65 0.30 -27.60
C SER A 80 -15.60 1.39 -27.84
N THR A 81 -16.06 2.63 -27.89
CA THR A 81 -15.18 3.78 -28.10
C THR A 81 -14.37 4.06 -26.82
N PHE A 82 -13.05 4.17 -26.97
CA PHE A 82 -12.18 4.62 -25.90
C PHE A 82 -11.95 6.13 -25.99
N VAL A 83 -12.29 6.86 -24.92
CA VAL A 83 -12.09 8.30 -24.79
C VAL A 83 -10.94 8.55 -23.82
N GLN A 84 -10.01 9.43 -24.17
CA GLN A 84 -8.91 9.81 -23.27
C GLN A 84 -9.46 10.50 -22.01
N GLU A 85 -8.97 10.12 -20.84
CA GLU A 85 -9.51 10.57 -19.55
C GLU A 85 -9.49 12.11 -19.41
N VAL A 86 -8.39 12.75 -19.83
CA VAL A 86 -8.28 14.22 -19.85
C VAL A 86 -9.34 14.89 -20.72
N VAL A 87 -9.71 14.26 -21.84
CA VAL A 87 -10.77 14.76 -22.74
C VAL A 87 -12.13 14.56 -22.08
N SER A 88 -12.37 13.42 -21.46
CA SER A 88 -13.59 13.16 -20.69
C SER A 88 -13.78 14.21 -19.60
N VAL A 89 -12.78 14.40 -18.74
CA VAL A 89 -12.84 15.38 -17.63
C VAL A 89 -13.04 16.80 -18.17
N ALA A 90 -12.34 17.19 -19.23
CA ALA A 90 -12.51 18.48 -19.87
C ALA A 90 -13.94 18.69 -20.41
N THR A 91 -14.52 17.68 -21.05
CA THR A 91 -15.90 17.72 -21.57
C THR A 91 -16.91 17.87 -20.44
N ALA A 92 -16.75 17.12 -19.34
CA ALA A 92 -17.62 17.24 -18.17
C ALA A 92 -17.54 18.62 -17.51
N LEU A 93 -16.32 19.14 -17.30
CA LEU A 93 -16.12 20.49 -16.76
C LEU A 93 -16.70 21.58 -17.67
N LYS A 94 -16.54 21.46 -18.99
CA LYS A 94 -17.12 22.42 -19.93
C LYS A 94 -18.65 22.45 -19.88
N ALA A 95 -19.28 21.31 -19.59
CA ALA A 95 -20.73 21.22 -19.46
C ALA A 95 -21.25 21.79 -18.13
N VAL A 96 -20.54 21.53 -17.01
CA VAL A 96 -21.05 21.84 -15.66
C VAL A 96 -20.46 23.14 -15.07
N ALA A 97 -19.18 23.41 -15.33
CA ALA A 97 -18.43 24.54 -14.76
C ALA A 97 -17.47 25.16 -15.80
N PRO A 98 -17.99 25.76 -16.88
CA PRO A 98 -17.18 26.28 -18.00
C PRO A 98 -16.22 27.41 -17.61
N GLN A 99 -16.39 28.04 -16.44
CA GLN A 99 -15.50 29.05 -15.88
C GLN A 99 -14.17 28.48 -15.34
N THR A 100 -14.03 27.15 -15.27
CA THR A 100 -12.85 26.49 -14.68
C THR A 100 -11.57 26.83 -15.45
N ASP A 101 -10.59 27.40 -14.75
CA ASP A 101 -9.26 27.72 -15.29
C ASP A 101 -8.27 26.57 -15.08
N VAL A 102 -8.34 25.92 -13.92
CA VAL A 102 -7.49 24.79 -13.53
C VAL A 102 -8.32 23.72 -12.81
N ALA A 103 -8.11 22.45 -13.11
CA ALA A 103 -8.66 21.35 -12.34
C ALA A 103 -7.55 20.56 -11.65
N ILE A 104 -7.73 20.30 -10.35
CA ILE A 104 -6.91 19.38 -9.56
C ILE A 104 -7.74 18.12 -9.36
N GLU A 105 -7.24 17.00 -9.87
CA GLU A 105 -7.89 15.70 -9.76
C GLU A 105 -6.99 14.75 -8.98
N LEU A 106 -7.52 14.14 -7.91
CA LEU A 106 -6.83 13.06 -7.20
C LEU A 106 -7.53 11.74 -7.47
N GLY A 107 -6.77 10.76 -7.98
CA GLY A 107 -7.17 9.38 -8.16
C GLY A 107 -6.62 8.46 -7.06
N GLY A 108 -6.78 7.15 -7.27
CA GLY A 108 -6.25 6.14 -6.37
C GLY A 108 -4.73 6.02 -6.45
N GLU A 109 -4.15 6.00 -7.66
CA GLU A 109 -2.70 5.83 -7.86
C GLU A 109 -2.04 6.98 -8.62
N ASP A 110 -2.84 7.94 -9.08
CA ASP A 110 -2.40 9.09 -9.84
C ASP A 110 -3.10 10.37 -9.33
N ALA A 111 -2.52 11.51 -9.66
CA ALA A 111 -2.99 12.85 -9.40
C ALA A 111 -2.66 13.70 -10.63
N LYS A 112 -3.57 14.62 -10.96
CA LYS A 112 -3.51 15.42 -12.18
C LYS A 112 -3.78 16.88 -11.86
N ILE A 113 -3.10 17.76 -12.60
CA ILE A 113 -3.46 19.17 -12.74
C ILE A 113 -3.70 19.43 -14.22
N ILE A 114 -4.91 19.86 -14.56
CA ILE A 114 -5.32 20.19 -15.92
C ILE A 114 -5.50 21.69 -16.01
N TYR A 115 -4.75 22.34 -16.89
CA TYR A 115 -4.90 23.77 -17.17
C TYR A 115 -5.74 23.94 -18.45
N PHE A 116 -6.71 24.85 -18.41
CA PHE A 116 -7.59 25.14 -19.54
C PHE A 116 -7.24 26.45 -20.25
N THR A 117 -6.57 27.37 -19.55
CA THR A 117 -6.13 28.65 -20.12
C THR A 117 -5.02 28.45 -21.16
N GLY A 118 -5.26 28.88 -22.40
CA GLY A 118 -4.30 28.76 -23.51
C GLY A 118 -4.28 27.38 -24.19
N GLY A 119 -5.30 26.55 -23.95
CA GLY A 119 -5.39 25.17 -24.41
C GLY A 119 -5.28 24.17 -23.25
N ILE A 120 -5.65 22.91 -23.51
CA ILE A 120 -5.61 21.85 -22.50
C ILE A 120 -4.16 21.40 -22.30
N ASP A 121 -3.61 21.65 -21.11
CA ASP A 121 -2.28 21.18 -20.69
C ASP A 121 -2.42 20.34 -19.41
N GLN A 122 -2.13 19.04 -19.51
CA GLN A 122 -2.23 18.10 -18.41
C GLN A 122 -0.86 17.82 -17.81
N ARG A 123 -0.77 17.91 -16.48
CA ARG A 123 0.36 17.44 -15.67
C ARG A 123 -0.12 16.30 -14.79
N MET A 124 0.57 15.17 -14.83
CA MET A 124 0.18 13.96 -14.10
C MET A 124 1.41 13.30 -13.52
N ASN A 125 1.31 12.78 -12.30
CA ASN A 125 2.35 11.87 -11.79
C ASN A 125 2.15 10.52 -12.47
N GLY A 126 3.20 10.01 -13.12
CA GLY A 126 3.05 8.76 -13.87
C GLY A 126 2.82 7.54 -12.96
N ILE A 127 3.61 7.42 -11.88
CA ILE A 127 3.83 6.13 -11.18
C ILE A 127 4.13 6.30 -9.67
N CYS A 128 4.00 7.51 -9.13
CA CYS A 128 4.36 7.78 -7.74
C CYS A 128 3.10 7.87 -6.88
N ALA A 129 3.00 7.03 -5.84
CA ALA A 129 1.89 7.09 -4.89
C ALA A 129 1.89 8.39 -4.06
N GLY A 130 3.00 9.13 -3.99
CA GLY A 130 3.07 10.41 -3.30
C GLY A 130 2.05 11.40 -3.86
N GLY A 131 1.18 11.90 -2.99
CA GLY A 131 0.14 12.87 -3.36
C GLY A 131 -1.14 12.26 -3.96
N THR A 132 -1.43 10.96 -3.75
CA THR A 132 -2.61 10.27 -4.30
C THR A 132 -3.45 9.59 -3.19
N GLY A 133 -4.60 9.02 -3.56
CA GLY A 133 -5.45 8.27 -2.63
C GLY A 133 -4.74 7.05 -1.99
N SER A 134 -3.83 6.38 -2.70
CA SER A 134 -3.08 5.24 -2.17
C SER A 134 -2.13 5.66 -1.04
N PHE A 135 -1.57 6.86 -1.10
CA PHE A 135 -0.80 7.42 0.02
C PHE A 135 -1.69 7.59 1.26
N ILE A 136 -2.89 8.15 1.07
CA ILE A 136 -3.86 8.35 2.16
C ILE A 136 -4.24 7.00 2.76
N ASP A 137 -4.55 5.98 1.95
CA ASP A 137 -4.86 4.63 2.42
C ASP A 137 -3.72 4.03 3.27
N GLN A 138 -2.45 4.20 2.83
CA GLN A 138 -1.29 3.69 3.56
C GLN A 138 -1.08 4.40 4.91
N MET A 139 -1.29 5.72 4.95
CA MET A 139 -1.19 6.50 6.18
C MET A 139 -2.36 6.23 7.13
N ALA A 140 -3.57 6.02 6.59
CA ALA A 140 -4.74 5.63 7.37
C ALA A 140 -4.51 4.30 8.06
N SER A 141 -3.98 3.32 7.32
CA SER A 141 -3.60 2.01 7.87
C SER A 141 -2.55 2.13 8.97
N LEU A 142 -1.54 3.02 8.81
CA LEU A 142 -0.55 3.28 9.86
C LEU A 142 -1.20 3.81 11.16
N LEU A 143 -2.20 4.68 11.05
CA LEU A 143 -2.95 5.22 12.19
C LEU A 143 -4.13 4.35 12.65
N GLN A 144 -4.24 3.12 12.12
CA GLN A 144 -5.31 2.17 12.41
C GLN A 144 -6.71 2.73 12.16
N THR A 145 -6.88 3.36 11.00
CA THR A 145 -8.13 3.93 10.55
C THR A 145 -8.28 3.78 9.04
N ASP A 146 -9.33 4.36 8.47
CA ASP A 146 -9.51 4.49 7.02
C ASP A 146 -9.42 5.95 6.59
N ALA A 147 -9.55 6.22 5.29
CA ALA A 147 -9.47 7.58 4.77
C ALA A 147 -10.53 8.51 5.39
N ILE A 148 -11.72 7.99 5.72
CA ILE A 148 -12.79 8.76 6.36
C ILE A 148 -12.41 9.09 7.81
N GLY A 149 -11.86 8.14 8.55
CA GLY A 149 -11.39 8.38 9.91
C GLY A 149 -10.23 9.38 9.97
N LEU A 150 -9.29 9.35 9.01
CA LEU A 150 -8.30 10.43 8.86
C LEU A 150 -8.99 11.79 8.66
N ASN A 151 -10.03 11.84 7.82
CA ASN A 151 -10.80 13.06 7.59
C ASN A 151 -11.45 13.58 8.87
N GLU A 152 -12.03 12.70 9.69
CA GLU A 152 -12.63 13.09 10.96
C GLU A 152 -11.59 13.57 11.98
N TYR A 153 -10.46 12.89 12.13
CA TYR A 153 -9.38 13.34 13.02
C TYR A 153 -8.83 14.71 12.61
N ALA A 154 -8.63 14.93 11.30
CA ALA A 154 -8.05 16.15 10.78
C ALA A 154 -8.89 17.41 11.06
N LYS A 155 -10.17 17.30 11.45
CA LYS A 155 -11.03 18.47 11.75
C LYS A 155 -10.60 19.25 12.99
N SER A 156 -9.93 18.61 13.95
CA SER A 156 -9.63 19.18 15.28
C SER A 156 -8.14 19.35 15.55
N TYR A 157 -7.32 19.38 14.49
CA TYR A 157 -5.87 19.56 14.61
C TYR A 157 -5.51 20.91 15.22
N LYS A 158 -4.35 20.95 15.88
CA LYS A 158 -3.75 22.16 16.47
C LYS A 158 -2.43 22.51 15.80
N SER A 159 -1.71 21.51 15.29
CA SER A 159 -0.39 21.67 14.68
C SER A 159 -0.27 20.86 13.39
N ILE A 160 0.57 21.35 12.48
CA ILE A 160 0.96 20.62 11.27
C ILE A 160 2.46 20.32 11.36
N TYR A 161 2.80 19.04 11.33
CA TYR A 161 4.18 18.56 11.27
C TYR A 161 4.63 18.43 9.81
N PRO A 162 5.88 18.79 9.50
CA PRO A 162 6.43 18.59 8.16
C PRO A 162 6.64 17.10 7.88
N ILE A 163 5.96 16.59 6.84
CA ILE A 163 6.11 15.22 6.34
C ILE A 163 6.50 15.29 4.86
N ALA A 164 7.52 14.54 4.45
CA ALA A 164 7.88 14.46 3.04
C ALA A 164 6.94 13.49 2.31
N ALA A 165 5.95 14.02 1.59
CA ALA A 165 4.99 13.23 0.80
C ALA A 165 5.54 12.65 -0.51
N ARG A 166 6.78 12.13 -0.50
CA ARG A 166 7.40 11.53 -1.69
C ARG A 166 6.75 10.20 -2.04
N CYS A 167 6.63 9.28 -1.08
CA CYS A 167 5.99 7.98 -1.26
C CYS A 167 5.47 7.53 0.11
N GLY A 168 4.38 6.74 0.12
CA GLY A 168 3.77 6.27 1.37
C GLY A 168 4.76 5.53 2.26
N VAL A 169 5.75 4.84 1.67
CA VAL A 169 6.88 4.24 2.39
C VAL A 169 7.66 5.27 3.19
N PHE A 170 8.20 6.30 2.53
CA PHE A 170 8.99 7.33 3.20
C PHE A 170 8.18 8.11 4.23
N ALA A 171 6.91 8.37 3.92
CA ALA A 171 6.05 9.06 4.87
C ALA A 171 5.81 8.22 6.14
N LYS A 172 5.82 6.87 6.09
CA LYS A 172 5.82 6.07 7.32
C LYS A 172 7.06 6.35 8.15
N THR A 173 8.23 6.43 7.54
CA THR A 173 9.51 6.75 8.22
C THR A 173 9.48 8.15 8.83
N ASP A 174 8.80 9.12 8.22
CA ASP A 174 8.63 10.47 8.78
C ASP A 174 7.57 10.52 9.89
N VAL A 175 6.50 9.72 9.79
CA VAL A 175 5.36 9.73 10.71
C VAL A 175 5.63 8.89 11.97
N GLN A 176 6.38 7.81 11.87
CA GLN A 176 6.64 6.90 13.00
C GLN A 176 7.36 7.57 14.17
N PRO A 177 8.40 8.40 13.97
CA PRO A 177 9.02 9.17 15.04
C PRO A 177 8.03 10.11 15.72
N LEU A 178 7.18 10.79 14.95
CA LEU A 178 6.15 11.69 15.50
C LEU A 178 5.15 10.94 16.39
N ILE A 179 4.76 9.71 16.01
CA ILE A 179 3.93 8.83 16.85
C ILE A 179 4.66 8.53 18.17
N ASN A 180 5.94 8.16 18.10
CA ASN A 180 6.75 7.83 19.28
C ASN A 180 7.01 9.04 20.19
N GLU A 181 7.07 10.25 19.62
CA GLU A 181 7.16 11.53 20.32
C GLU A 181 5.82 12.00 20.91
N GLY A 182 4.72 11.29 20.62
CA GLY A 182 3.40 11.55 21.19
C GLY A 182 2.54 12.55 20.41
N ALA A 183 2.81 12.75 19.11
CA ALA A 183 1.92 13.52 18.25
C ALA A 183 0.52 12.92 18.20
N THR A 184 -0.51 13.77 18.26
CA THR A 184 -1.90 13.28 18.30
C THR A 184 -2.38 12.84 16.93
N ARG A 185 -3.41 11.99 16.88
CA ARG A 185 -3.99 11.50 15.63
C ARG A 185 -4.55 12.64 14.78
N GLU A 186 -5.09 13.68 15.40
CA GLU A 186 -5.62 14.88 14.76
C GLU A 186 -4.51 15.65 14.03
N ASP A 187 -3.41 15.96 14.73
CA ASP A 187 -2.28 16.65 14.13
C ASP A 187 -1.61 15.82 13.03
N LEU A 188 -1.44 14.51 13.24
CA LEU A 188 -0.86 13.62 12.23
C LEU A 188 -1.74 13.54 10.99
N SER A 189 -3.07 13.43 11.15
CA SER A 189 -4.01 13.36 10.02
C SER A 189 -4.00 14.63 9.18
N ALA A 190 -4.02 15.81 9.82
CA ALA A 190 -3.89 17.09 9.12
C ALA A 190 -2.53 17.23 8.43
N SER A 191 -1.46 16.75 9.07
CA SER A 191 -0.10 16.75 8.50
C SER A 191 0.01 15.85 7.26
N ILE A 192 -0.61 14.67 7.30
CA ILE A 192 -0.70 13.72 6.18
C ILE A 192 -1.40 14.38 4.98
N PHE A 193 -2.54 15.03 5.20
CA PHE A 193 -3.23 15.75 4.12
C PHE A 193 -2.40 16.93 3.60
N GLN A 194 -1.78 17.72 4.48
CA GLN A 194 -0.92 18.81 4.03
C GLN A 194 0.25 18.30 3.19
N ALA A 195 0.80 17.14 3.54
CA ALA A 195 1.86 16.51 2.77
C ALA A 195 1.36 16.14 1.36
N VAL A 196 0.16 15.53 1.22
CA VAL A 196 -0.49 15.28 -0.08
C VAL A 196 -0.60 16.56 -0.90
N VAL A 197 -1.13 17.64 -0.30
CA VAL A 197 -1.28 18.94 -0.98
C VAL A 197 0.06 19.48 -1.48
N ASN A 198 1.07 19.48 -0.60
CA ASN A 198 2.41 19.96 -0.93
C ASN A 198 3.01 19.16 -2.09
N GLN A 199 2.88 17.84 -2.08
CA GLN A 199 3.39 16.98 -3.15
C GLN A 199 2.65 17.21 -4.47
N THR A 200 1.32 17.33 -4.45
CA THR A 200 0.54 17.58 -5.67
C THR A 200 0.91 18.93 -6.28
N ILE A 201 0.96 20.01 -5.49
CA ILE A 201 1.29 21.35 -5.98
C ILE A 201 2.75 21.41 -6.44
N SER A 202 3.70 21.07 -5.58
CA SER A 202 5.13 21.20 -5.91
C SER A 202 5.58 20.23 -7.00
N GLY A 203 5.04 19.01 -6.99
CA GLY A 203 5.43 17.94 -7.90
C GLY A 203 4.80 18.03 -9.29
N LEU A 204 3.57 18.55 -9.41
CA LEU A 204 2.86 18.58 -10.70
C LEU A 204 2.78 19.97 -11.33
N ALA A 205 2.73 21.04 -10.53
CA ALA A 205 2.60 22.37 -11.10
C ALA A 205 3.88 22.80 -11.84
N CYS A 206 5.06 22.29 -11.45
CA CYS A 206 6.34 22.51 -12.13
C CYS A 206 6.63 23.98 -12.46
N GLY A 207 6.25 24.89 -11.55
CA GLY A 207 6.42 26.34 -11.72
C GLY A 207 5.30 27.05 -12.49
N LYS A 208 4.34 26.32 -13.09
CA LYS A 208 3.12 26.92 -13.65
C LYS A 208 2.15 27.25 -12.50
N PRO A 209 1.70 28.51 -12.37
CA PRO A 209 0.87 28.90 -11.24
C PRO A 209 -0.56 28.37 -11.38
N ILE A 210 -1.14 27.89 -10.28
CA ILE A 210 -2.55 27.52 -10.17
C ILE A 210 -3.32 28.79 -9.78
N ARG A 211 -4.10 29.35 -10.72
CA ARG A 211 -4.81 30.63 -10.56
C ARG A 211 -6.19 30.56 -11.23
N GLY A 212 -7.06 31.49 -10.86
CA GLY A 212 -8.43 31.56 -11.39
C GLY A 212 -9.36 30.60 -10.68
N HIS A 213 -10.39 30.13 -11.38
CA HIS A 213 -11.35 29.17 -10.84
C HIS A 213 -10.74 27.77 -10.83
N VAL A 214 -10.57 27.21 -9.62
CA VAL A 214 -9.94 25.91 -9.40
C VAL A 214 -10.98 24.85 -9.10
N ALA A 215 -11.08 23.84 -9.96
CA ALA A 215 -11.95 22.69 -9.77
C ALA A 215 -11.28 21.57 -8.96
N PHE A 216 -12.02 20.99 -8.02
CA PHE A 216 -11.56 19.84 -7.22
C PHE A 216 -12.29 18.56 -7.62
N LEU A 217 -11.56 17.60 -8.18
CA LEU A 217 -12.11 16.39 -8.81
C LEU A 217 -11.52 15.09 -8.25
N GLY A 218 -12.21 13.98 -8.50
CA GLY A 218 -11.78 12.65 -8.10
C GLY A 218 -12.20 12.26 -6.68
N GLY A 219 -12.07 10.96 -6.37
CA GLY A 219 -12.61 10.36 -5.14
C GLY A 219 -12.12 11.04 -3.85
N PRO A 220 -10.80 11.09 -3.59
CA PRO A 220 -10.23 11.76 -2.41
C PRO A 220 -10.73 13.19 -2.20
N LEU A 221 -10.72 14.03 -3.24
CA LEU A 221 -11.19 15.42 -3.11
C LEU A 221 -12.71 15.52 -2.96
N HIS A 222 -13.47 14.56 -3.48
CA HIS A 222 -14.91 14.53 -3.31
C HIS A 222 -15.31 14.13 -1.88
N PHE A 223 -14.72 13.07 -1.34
CA PHE A 223 -15.13 12.48 -0.05
C PHE A 223 -14.38 13.04 1.17
N LEU A 224 -13.17 13.60 1.02
CA LEU A 224 -12.33 14.05 2.13
C LEU A 224 -12.34 15.58 2.21
N SER A 225 -13.29 16.13 2.99
CA SER A 225 -13.46 17.58 3.18
C SER A 225 -12.18 18.27 3.63
N GLU A 226 -11.46 17.68 4.58
CA GLU A 226 -10.28 18.29 5.19
C GLU A 226 -9.07 18.30 4.23
N LEU A 227 -8.98 17.33 3.33
CA LEU A 227 -8.00 17.34 2.25
C LEU A 227 -8.28 18.50 1.28
N LYS A 228 -9.54 18.70 0.89
CA LYS A 228 -9.95 19.82 0.03
C LYS A 228 -9.68 21.16 0.72
N GLN A 229 -10.00 21.27 2.01
CA GLN A 229 -9.71 22.46 2.80
C GLN A 229 -8.20 22.74 2.91
N ALA A 230 -7.36 21.70 2.99
CA ALA A 230 -5.91 21.88 2.94
C ALA A 230 -5.44 22.47 1.60
N PHE A 231 -6.01 22.04 0.46
CA PHE A 231 -5.74 22.67 -0.85
C PHE A 231 -6.19 24.12 -0.88
N ILE A 232 -7.41 24.42 -0.43
CA ILE A 232 -7.98 25.77 -0.40
C ILE A 232 -7.08 26.71 0.42
N ARG A 233 -6.67 26.31 1.62
CA ARG A 233 -5.75 27.07 2.47
C ARG A 233 -4.40 27.29 1.80
N THR A 234 -3.81 26.24 1.21
CA THR A 234 -2.48 26.32 0.60
C THR A 234 -2.46 27.21 -0.65
N LEU A 235 -3.54 27.19 -1.44
CA LEU A 235 -3.70 28.00 -2.64
C LEU A 235 -4.26 29.40 -2.35
N ASN A 236 -4.66 29.69 -1.10
CA ASN A 236 -5.32 30.93 -0.68
C ASN A 236 -6.56 31.25 -1.54
N LEU A 237 -7.39 30.24 -1.82
CA LEU A 237 -8.62 30.42 -2.61
C LEU A 237 -9.73 31.04 -1.75
N THR A 238 -10.43 32.01 -2.30
CA THR A 238 -11.71 32.51 -1.78
C THR A 238 -12.88 31.75 -2.40
N ASP A 239 -14.05 31.79 -1.80
CA ASP A 239 -15.25 31.06 -2.26
C ASP A 239 -15.58 31.30 -3.75
N GLU A 240 -15.35 32.51 -4.27
CA GLU A 240 -15.53 32.86 -5.68
C GLU A 240 -14.70 32.00 -6.64
N TYR A 241 -13.48 31.60 -6.24
CA TYR A 241 -12.54 30.87 -7.09
C TYR A 241 -12.57 29.36 -6.87
N ILE A 242 -13.45 28.86 -5.99
CA ILE A 242 -13.59 27.44 -5.72
C ILE A 242 -14.67 26.87 -6.65
N VAL A 243 -14.31 25.83 -7.41
CA VAL A 243 -15.25 25.06 -8.22
C VAL A 243 -15.36 23.66 -7.61
N ASP A 244 -16.44 23.41 -6.88
CA ASP A 244 -16.70 22.13 -6.22
C ASP A 244 -18.01 21.54 -6.74
N PRO A 245 -17.99 20.92 -7.94
CA PRO A 245 -19.21 20.44 -8.56
C PRO A 245 -19.70 19.15 -7.89
N ASP A 246 -21.03 18.96 -7.87
CA ASP A 246 -21.63 17.69 -7.50
C ASP A 246 -21.09 16.55 -8.36
N ASN A 247 -21.01 15.35 -7.80
CA ASN A 247 -20.52 14.15 -8.49
C ASN A 247 -19.10 14.26 -9.07
N SER A 248 -18.24 15.13 -8.52
CA SER A 248 -16.86 15.35 -8.99
C SER A 248 -15.99 14.08 -9.10
N HIS A 249 -16.35 13.00 -8.39
CA HIS A 249 -15.72 11.68 -8.47
C HIS A 249 -16.10 10.85 -9.72
N LEU A 250 -17.12 11.27 -10.46
CA LEU A 250 -17.67 10.60 -11.65
C LEU A 250 -17.34 11.34 -12.97
N PHE A 251 -16.61 12.46 -12.93
CA PHE A 251 -16.42 13.34 -14.09
C PHE A 251 -15.79 12.65 -15.30
N ALA A 252 -14.86 11.73 -15.10
CA ALA A 252 -14.30 10.93 -16.19
C ALA A 252 -15.36 10.04 -16.87
N ALA A 253 -16.24 9.39 -16.10
CA ALA A 253 -17.32 8.57 -16.66
C ALA A 253 -18.39 9.43 -17.35
N ILE A 254 -18.85 10.50 -16.70
CA ILE A 254 -19.82 11.46 -17.28
C ILE A 254 -19.26 12.04 -18.58
N GLY A 255 -18.00 12.49 -18.54
CA GLY A 255 -17.28 13.02 -19.68
C GLY A 255 -17.16 12.04 -20.84
N ALA A 256 -16.87 10.76 -20.56
CA ALA A 256 -16.80 9.73 -21.58
C ALA A 256 -18.17 9.55 -22.27
N ALA A 257 -19.26 9.54 -21.50
CA ALA A 257 -20.62 9.50 -22.04
C ALA A 257 -20.95 10.73 -22.90
N LEU A 258 -20.58 11.93 -22.45
CA LEU A 258 -20.81 13.18 -23.20
C LEU A 258 -20.04 13.25 -24.53
N ASN A 259 -18.96 12.48 -24.68
CA ASN A 259 -18.18 12.38 -25.92
C ASN A 259 -18.74 11.32 -26.91
N CYS A 260 -19.96 10.83 -26.72
CA CYS A 260 -20.60 9.88 -27.61
C CYS A 260 -21.05 10.56 -28.94
N GLU A 261 -20.26 10.40 -30.00
CA GLU A 261 -20.57 10.94 -31.34
C GLU A 261 -21.40 9.98 -32.22
N SER A 262 -21.31 8.66 -31.98
CA SER A 262 -21.98 7.63 -32.79
C SER A 262 -22.80 6.66 -31.93
N LYS A 263 -23.90 6.14 -32.51
CA LYS A 263 -24.77 5.13 -31.90
C LYS A 263 -24.48 3.69 -32.38
N ASP A 264 -23.40 3.48 -33.14
CA ASP A 264 -23.13 2.21 -33.83
C ASP A 264 -22.80 1.04 -32.88
N ALA A 265 -22.40 1.33 -31.64
CA ALA A 265 -22.01 0.34 -30.63
C ALA A 265 -23.13 0.00 -29.62
N MET A 266 -24.40 0.16 -30.00
CA MET A 266 -25.55 -0.09 -29.13
C MET A 266 -25.64 -1.56 -28.71
N ILE A 267 -25.87 -1.80 -27.42
CA ILE A 267 -26.05 -3.14 -26.83
C ILE A 267 -27.13 -3.10 -25.75
N GLY A 268 -27.92 -4.17 -25.61
CA GLY A 268 -28.83 -4.33 -24.48
C GLY A 268 -28.04 -4.42 -23.17
N ILE A 269 -28.53 -3.78 -22.11
CA ILE A 269 -27.83 -3.80 -20.81
C ILE A 269 -27.70 -5.24 -20.28
N SER A 270 -28.70 -6.09 -20.47
CA SER A 270 -28.65 -7.51 -20.08
C SER A 270 -27.61 -8.31 -20.86
N ASP A 271 -27.47 -8.05 -22.17
CA ASP A 271 -26.45 -8.67 -23.02
C ASP A 271 -25.03 -8.27 -22.59
N LEU A 272 -24.82 -7.00 -22.22
CA LEU A 272 -23.53 -6.55 -21.72
C LEU A 272 -23.19 -7.20 -20.36
N ILE A 273 -24.17 -7.32 -19.47
CA ILE A 273 -24.01 -8.02 -18.18
C ILE A 273 -23.61 -9.49 -18.43
N ALA A 274 -24.28 -10.19 -19.34
CA ALA A 274 -23.98 -11.58 -19.67
C ALA A 274 -22.54 -11.74 -20.19
N LYS A 275 -22.13 -10.91 -21.16
CA LYS A 275 -20.76 -10.92 -21.70
C LYS A 275 -19.69 -10.69 -20.63
N LEU A 276 -19.93 -9.78 -19.69
CA LEU A 276 -18.98 -9.51 -18.60
C LEU A 276 -18.90 -10.66 -17.58
N LYS A 277 -20.00 -11.42 -17.39
CA LYS A 277 -20.04 -12.59 -16.50
C LYS A 277 -19.38 -13.83 -17.11
N GLU A 278 -19.45 -13.99 -18.43
CA GLU A 278 -18.78 -15.09 -19.15
C GLU A 278 -17.26 -14.99 -19.11
N GLY A 279 -16.72 -13.78 -18.93
CA GLY A 279 -15.29 -13.51 -18.85
C GLY A 279 -14.67 -13.27 -20.23
N ILE A 280 -13.99 -12.14 -20.37
CA ILE A 280 -13.25 -11.76 -21.58
C ILE A 280 -11.80 -12.21 -21.40
N GLU A 281 -11.34 -13.20 -22.18
CA GLU A 281 -9.95 -13.66 -22.19
C GLU A 281 -9.02 -12.54 -22.69
N MET A 282 -8.06 -12.16 -21.85
CA MET A 282 -7.06 -11.14 -22.17
C MET A 282 -5.71 -11.82 -22.44
N ALA A 283 -5.30 -11.94 -23.70
CA ALA A 283 -4.04 -12.60 -24.06
C ALA A 283 -2.83 -11.65 -23.94
N HIS A 284 -1.92 -11.90 -23.00
CA HIS A 284 -0.56 -11.34 -22.95
C HIS A 284 0.43 -12.31 -22.26
N GLU A 285 1.69 -12.32 -22.72
CA GLU A 285 2.77 -13.21 -22.23
C GLU A 285 3.54 -12.54 -21.07
N ILE A 286 3.37 -13.04 -19.84
CA ILE A 286 4.23 -12.65 -18.71
C ILE A 286 5.50 -13.49 -18.71
N ALA A 287 6.64 -12.84 -18.48
CA ALA A 287 7.90 -13.52 -18.16
C ALA A 287 7.75 -14.37 -16.89
N ARG A 288 8.24 -15.62 -16.92
CA ARG A 288 8.16 -16.59 -15.82
C ARG A 288 9.55 -16.84 -15.22
N LEU A 289 9.56 -17.23 -13.95
CA LEU A 289 10.75 -17.61 -13.19
C LEU A 289 10.68 -19.10 -12.83
N ASP A 290 11.81 -19.65 -12.39
CA ASP A 290 11.88 -21.01 -11.87
C ASP A 290 11.12 -21.13 -10.52
N PRO A 291 10.53 -22.29 -10.21
CA PRO A 291 9.95 -22.58 -8.89
C PRO A 291 10.95 -22.39 -7.76
N LEU A 292 10.46 -22.02 -6.55
CA LEU A 292 11.31 -21.96 -5.34
C LEU A 292 11.88 -23.34 -4.98
N PHE A 293 11.05 -24.37 -5.14
CA PHE A 293 11.42 -25.78 -5.01
C PHE A 293 10.80 -26.53 -6.20
N GLU A 294 11.59 -27.37 -6.88
CA GLU A 294 11.08 -28.18 -7.99
C GLU A 294 10.15 -29.28 -7.48
N THR A 295 10.47 -29.85 -6.31
CA THR A 295 9.71 -30.94 -5.68
C THR A 295 9.56 -30.76 -4.17
N GLU A 296 8.60 -31.47 -3.58
CA GLU A 296 8.41 -31.52 -2.12
C GLU A 296 9.63 -32.13 -1.41
N ALA A 297 10.33 -33.07 -2.05
CA ALA A 297 11.57 -33.66 -1.52
C ALA A 297 12.69 -32.62 -1.39
N ASP A 298 12.81 -31.68 -2.35
CA ASP A 298 13.81 -30.60 -2.28
C ASP A 298 13.52 -29.66 -1.10
N TYR A 299 12.24 -29.41 -0.83
CA TYR A 299 11.81 -28.63 0.33
C TYR A 299 12.11 -29.35 1.64
N GLU A 300 11.87 -30.66 1.72
CA GLU A 300 12.19 -31.47 2.90
C GLU A 300 13.70 -31.52 3.16
N GLU A 301 14.53 -31.69 2.13
CA GLU A 301 16.00 -31.65 2.26
C GLU A 301 16.47 -30.27 2.74
N PHE A 302 15.96 -29.20 2.14
CA PHE A 302 16.23 -27.83 2.59
C PHE A 302 15.85 -27.63 4.05
N SER A 303 14.63 -28.04 4.44
CA SER A 303 14.14 -27.91 5.80
C SER A 303 15.01 -28.68 6.79
N GLY A 304 15.34 -29.94 6.48
CA GLY A 304 16.20 -30.78 7.32
C GLY A 304 17.61 -30.22 7.53
N ARG A 305 18.19 -29.58 6.50
CA ARG A 305 19.52 -28.94 6.60
C ARG A 305 19.52 -27.72 7.52
N HIS A 306 18.41 -26.97 7.60
CA HIS A 306 18.31 -25.77 8.44
C HIS A 306 17.69 -26.04 9.81
N PHE A 307 17.06 -27.21 9.99
CA PHE A 307 16.51 -27.67 11.25
C PHE A 307 17.66 -28.03 12.22
N GLY A 308 17.83 -27.25 13.30
CA GLY A 308 18.88 -27.49 14.31
C GLY A 308 19.58 -26.24 14.83
N HIS A 309 19.43 -25.10 14.16
CA HIS A 309 19.95 -23.79 14.62
C HIS A 309 18.94 -23.01 15.49
N SER A 310 18.12 -23.73 16.27
CA SER A 310 17.14 -23.13 17.15
C SER A 310 17.76 -22.77 18.51
N VAL A 311 17.33 -21.65 19.10
CA VAL A 311 17.69 -21.31 20.48
C VAL A 311 17.25 -22.43 21.42
N LYS A 312 18.07 -22.76 22.42
CA LYS A 312 17.65 -23.67 23.49
C LYS A 312 16.51 -23.02 24.26
N THR A 313 15.44 -23.77 24.50
CA THR A 313 14.29 -23.29 25.28
C THR A 313 14.21 -24.03 26.61
N ALA A 314 13.77 -23.34 27.66
CA ALA A 314 13.45 -23.95 28.95
C ALA A 314 12.18 -23.30 29.51
N ASP A 315 11.47 -23.99 30.40
CA ASP A 315 10.21 -23.48 30.94
C ASP A 315 10.46 -22.40 32.01
N LEU A 316 9.84 -21.23 31.82
CA LEU A 316 9.96 -20.10 32.74
C LEU A 316 9.49 -20.43 34.17
N GLU A 317 8.45 -21.26 34.31
CA GLU A 317 7.84 -21.62 35.60
C GLU A 317 8.77 -22.49 36.46
N ASP A 318 9.65 -23.27 35.83
CA ASP A 318 10.59 -24.17 36.50
C ASP A 318 12.00 -23.59 36.63
N TYR A 319 12.31 -22.51 35.90
CA TYR A 319 13.63 -21.89 35.90
C TYR A 319 13.96 -21.24 37.25
N LYS A 320 15.20 -21.37 37.70
CA LYS A 320 15.72 -20.74 38.92
C LYS A 320 17.01 -20.00 38.60
N GLY A 321 17.17 -18.79 39.12
CA GLY A 321 18.36 -17.98 38.89
C GLY A 321 18.07 -16.64 38.22
N ASN A 322 19.09 -16.09 37.56
CA ASN A 322 19.00 -14.76 36.96
C ASN A 322 18.38 -14.81 35.56
N ILE A 323 17.49 -13.86 35.29
CA ILE A 323 16.80 -13.67 34.02
C ILE A 323 17.18 -12.29 33.46
N PHE A 324 17.35 -12.22 32.14
CA PHE A 324 17.58 -11.01 31.39
C PHE A 324 16.35 -10.70 30.53
N LEU A 325 15.85 -9.47 30.62
CA LEU A 325 14.69 -8.99 29.86
C LEU A 325 15.16 -8.17 28.65
N GLY A 326 14.85 -8.65 27.45
CA GLY A 326 15.04 -7.90 26.20
C GLY A 326 13.70 -7.46 25.62
N ILE A 327 13.58 -6.19 25.23
CA ILE A 327 12.40 -5.66 24.53
C ILE A 327 12.82 -5.03 23.20
N ASP A 328 12.36 -5.59 22.09
CA ASP A 328 12.50 -5.00 20.76
C ASP A 328 11.19 -4.28 20.39
N ALA A 329 11.25 -2.94 20.39
CA ALA A 329 10.16 -2.07 20.00
C ALA A 329 10.32 -1.63 18.55
N GLY A 330 10.07 -2.56 17.63
CA GLY A 330 10.07 -2.28 16.20
C GLY A 330 8.92 -1.36 15.76
N SER A 331 9.03 -0.86 14.53
CA SER A 331 8.01 0.01 13.91
C SER A 331 6.65 -0.68 13.75
N THR A 332 6.64 -1.99 13.46
CA THR A 332 5.42 -2.78 13.23
C THR A 332 5.10 -3.72 14.41
N THR A 333 6.12 -4.27 15.06
CA THR A 333 5.95 -5.34 16.05
C THR A 333 6.67 -5.01 17.35
N THR A 334 6.13 -5.53 18.44
CA THR A 334 6.80 -5.55 19.74
C THR A 334 7.18 -6.98 20.04
N LYS A 335 8.47 -7.20 20.33
CA LYS A 335 8.99 -8.48 20.77
C LYS A 335 9.54 -8.38 22.17
N ILE A 336 9.33 -9.40 22.97
CA ILE A 336 9.93 -9.51 24.30
C ILE A 336 10.53 -10.89 24.44
N ALA A 337 11.74 -10.96 25.01
CA ALA A 337 12.41 -12.20 25.35
C ALA A 337 12.86 -12.16 26.82
N LEU A 338 12.58 -13.25 27.54
CA LEU A 338 13.22 -13.56 28.80
C LEU A 338 14.26 -14.64 28.56
N VAL A 339 15.51 -14.35 28.91
CA VAL A 339 16.66 -15.22 28.65
C VAL A 339 17.34 -15.59 29.97
N GLY A 340 17.69 -16.86 30.15
CA GLY A 340 18.46 -17.32 31.31
C GLY A 340 19.96 -17.04 31.19
N GLU A 341 20.73 -17.22 32.27
CA GLU A 341 22.20 -17.03 32.28
C GLU A 341 22.96 -17.89 31.26
N ASP A 342 22.39 -19.05 30.88
CA ASP A 342 22.96 -19.97 29.89
C ASP A 342 22.58 -19.63 28.44
N GLY A 343 21.84 -18.54 28.22
CA GLY A 343 21.33 -18.12 26.92
C GLY A 343 20.05 -18.85 26.49
N SER A 344 19.44 -19.65 27.37
CA SER A 344 18.16 -20.30 27.06
C SER A 344 17.01 -19.30 26.99
N LEU A 345 16.16 -19.42 25.97
CA LEU A 345 14.93 -18.64 25.83
C LEU A 345 13.85 -19.24 26.74
N LEU A 346 13.55 -18.53 27.83
CA LEU A 346 12.60 -18.97 28.86
C LEU A 346 11.16 -18.61 28.50
N TRP A 347 11.00 -17.45 27.87
CA TRP A 347 9.71 -16.96 27.43
C TRP A 347 9.89 -15.95 26.31
N ASN A 348 8.95 -15.93 25.37
CA ASN A 348 8.90 -14.92 24.33
C ASN A 348 7.48 -14.40 24.12
N PHE A 349 7.41 -13.21 23.54
CA PHE A 349 6.21 -12.61 23.02
C PHE A 349 6.51 -11.93 21.70
N TYR A 350 5.61 -12.11 20.74
CA TYR A 350 5.64 -11.46 19.45
C TYR A 350 4.22 -11.01 19.10
N SER A 351 4.04 -9.71 18.89
CA SER A 351 2.74 -9.18 18.46
C SER A 351 2.90 -7.92 17.63
N ASN A 352 1.91 -7.66 16.78
CA ASN A 352 1.78 -6.38 16.11
C ASN A 352 1.54 -5.31 17.18
N ASN A 353 2.34 -4.23 17.14
CA ASN A 353 2.26 -3.17 18.15
C ASN A 353 1.00 -2.31 18.00
N ASN A 354 0.29 -2.43 16.87
CA ASN A 354 -0.94 -1.72 16.55
C ASN A 354 -0.83 -0.19 16.71
N GLY A 355 0.33 0.38 16.40
CA GLY A 355 0.61 1.81 16.57
C GLY A 355 0.78 2.25 18.03
N SER A 356 0.80 1.31 18.99
CA SER A 356 1.04 1.58 20.42
C SER A 356 1.99 0.54 21.02
N PRO A 357 3.32 0.68 20.78
CA PRO A 357 4.33 -0.24 21.31
C PRO A 357 4.31 -0.30 22.84
N LEU A 358 4.02 0.83 23.52
CA LEU A 358 3.93 0.88 24.97
C LEU A 358 2.77 0.04 25.52
N ALA A 359 1.56 0.18 24.96
CA ALA A 359 0.40 -0.57 25.43
C ALA A 359 0.60 -2.08 25.21
N THR A 360 1.15 -2.46 24.06
CA THR A 360 1.48 -3.84 23.72
C THR A 360 2.50 -4.42 24.70
N ALA A 361 3.58 -3.70 24.99
CA ALA A 361 4.59 -4.13 25.96
C ALA A 361 4.02 -4.26 27.38
N ILE A 362 3.17 -3.33 27.83
CA ILE A 362 2.51 -3.41 29.15
C ILE A 362 1.66 -4.69 29.25
N SER A 363 0.89 -5.01 28.21
CA SER A 363 0.05 -6.21 28.18
C SER A 363 0.91 -7.48 28.27
N ALA A 364 2.00 -7.53 27.50
CA ALA A 364 2.91 -8.66 27.48
C ALA A 364 3.60 -8.87 28.83
N ILE A 365 4.18 -7.83 29.44
CA ILE A 365 4.86 -7.92 30.75
C ILE A 365 3.88 -8.35 31.85
N LYS A 366 2.65 -7.85 31.84
CA LYS A 366 1.61 -8.28 32.80
C LYS A 366 1.36 -9.79 32.74
N SER A 367 1.38 -10.38 31.55
CA SER A 367 1.14 -11.82 31.35
C SER A 367 2.24 -12.72 31.92
N VAL A 368 3.43 -12.17 32.15
CA VAL A 368 4.61 -12.91 32.64
C VAL A 368 4.72 -12.87 34.15
N LYS A 369 4.21 -11.81 34.79
CA LYS A 369 4.32 -11.61 36.25
C LYS A 369 3.79 -12.81 37.04
N GLU A 370 2.77 -13.48 36.55
CA GLU A 370 2.14 -14.63 37.21
C GLU A 370 2.84 -15.96 36.90
N LYS A 371 3.75 -16.01 35.92
CA LYS A 371 4.44 -17.21 35.45
C LYS A 371 5.89 -17.32 35.93
N ILE A 372 6.47 -16.23 36.43
CA ILE A 372 7.86 -16.24 36.87
C ILE A 372 7.99 -17.09 38.14
N ASN A 373 8.95 -18.02 38.14
CA ASN A 373 9.28 -18.75 39.35
C ASN A 373 9.73 -17.77 40.46
N PRO A 374 9.23 -17.87 41.71
CA PRO A 374 9.65 -17.00 42.81
C PRO A 374 11.15 -17.04 43.12
N GLU A 375 11.84 -18.12 42.75
CA GLU A 375 13.30 -18.28 42.89
C GLU A 375 14.09 -17.72 41.69
N ALA A 376 13.39 -17.22 40.66
CA ALA A 376 14.00 -16.52 39.55
C ALA A 376 13.86 -15.00 39.70
N LYS A 377 14.85 -14.25 39.19
CA LYS A 377 14.86 -12.79 39.28
C LYS A 377 15.34 -12.16 37.98
N ILE A 378 14.58 -11.17 37.48
CA ILE A 378 15.07 -10.29 36.43
C ILE A 378 16.14 -9.38 37.02
N VAL A 379 17.38 -9.52 36.57
CA VAL A 379 18.54 -8.78 37.09
C VAL A 379 19.03 -7.66 36.18
N TYR A 380 18.66 -7.72 34.91
CA TYR A 380 19.00 -6.72 33.92
C TYR A 380 17.93 -6.66 32.83
N SER A 381 17.73 -5.46 32.30
CA SER A 381 16.71 -5.20 31.30
C SER A 381 17.20 -4.19 30.26
N CYS A 382 16.93 -4.50 28.99
CA CYS A 382 17.36 -3.68 27.87
C CYS A 382 16.24 -3.56 26.83
N SER A 383 16.15 -2.39 26.19
CA SER A 383 15.30 -2.19 25.01
C SER A 383 16.11 -1.81 23.78
N THR A 384 15.55 -2.10 22.61
CA THR A 384 16.07 -1.74 21.29
C THR A 384 14.92 -1.38 20.34
N GLY A 385 15.26 -0.90 19.13
CA GLY A 385 14.33 -0.56 18.06
C GLY A 385 13.81 0.89 18.14
N TYR A 386 12.87 1.24 17.26
CA TYR A 386 12.31 2.60 17.16
C TYR A 386 11.68 3.12 18.46
N GLY A 387 11.12 2.22 19.28
CA GLY A 387 10.53 2.55 20.58
C GLY A 387 11.47 2.45 21.77
N GLU A 388 12.78 2.26 21.57
CA GLU A 388 13.78 2.05 22.62
C GLU A 388 13.70 3.12 23.72
N ALA A 389 13.87 4.39 23.37
CA ALA A 389 13.83 5.49 24.35
C ALA A 389 12.50 5.56 25.11
N LEU A 390 11.37 5.31 24.43
CA LEU A 390 10.04 5.31 25.02
C LEU A 390 9.89 4.19 26.06
N LEU A 391 10.28 2.96 25.71
CA LEU A 391 10.13 1.80 26.61
C LEU A 391 11.14 1.83 27.75
N LYS A 392 12.38 2.26 27.48
CA LYS A 392 13.39 2.48 28.51
C LYS A 392 12.89 3.45 29.58
N ALA A 393 12.33 4.59 29.16
CA ALA A 393 11.76 5.56 30.09
C ALA A 393 10.52 5.03 30.81
N ALA A 394 9.60 4.36 30.09
CA ALA A 394 8.34 3.91 30.67
C ALA A 394 8.48 2.78 31.69
N PHE A 395 9.42 1.85 31.47
CA PHE A 395 9.67 0.72 32.37
C PHE A 395 10.88 0.91 33.28
N MET A 396 11.60 2.03 33.17
CA MET A 396 12.87 2.29 33.86
C MET A 396 13.88 1.17 33.62
N LEU A 397 14.05 0.79 32.34
CA LEU A 397 15.00 -0.26 31.96
C LEU A 397 16.44 0.19 32.22
N ASP A 398 17.30 -0.79 32.50
CA ASP A 398 18.70 -0.53 32.86
C ASP A 398 19.48 0.06 31.68
N GLU A 399 19.20 -0.42 30.47
CA GLU A 399 19.92 -0.03 29.25
C GLU A 399 19.00 0.15 28.04
N GLY A 400 19.52 0.90 27.07
CA GLY A 400 18.98 0.98 25.73
C GLY A 400 20.13 0.68 24.78
N GLU A 401 19.93 -0.26 23.86
CA GLU A 401 20.96 -0.77 22.97
C GLU A 401 20.58 -0.48 21.51
N VAL A 402 21.59 -0.22 20.70
CA VAL A 402 21.36 -0.02 19.27
C VAL A 402 21.01 -1.35 18.62
N GLU A 403 19.92 -1.38 17.84
CA GLU A 403 19.38 -2.61 17.24
C GLU A 403 20.39 -3.42 16.43
N THR A 404 21.26 -2.77 15.68
CA THR A 404 22.31 -3.44 14.90
C THR A 404 23.35 -4.14 15.77
N ILE A 405 23.61 -3.62 16.97
CA ILE A 405 24.50 -4.23 17.95
C ILE A 405 23.81 -5.43 18.61
N ALA A 406 22.54 -5.29 18.98
CA ALA A 406 21.74 -6.40 19.48
C ALA A 406 21.67 -7.57 18.48
N HIS A 407 21.46 -7.28 17.19
CA HIS A 407 21.52 -8.30 16.12
C HIS A 407 22.88 -8.95 16.01
N TYR A 408 23.98 -8.18 16.11
CA TYR A 408 25.33 -8.73 16.07
C TYR A 408 25.57 -9.72 17.22
N TYR A 409 25.26 -9.34 18.46
CA TYR A 409 25.43 -10.22 19.61
C TYR A 409 24.61 -11.51 19.48
N ALA A 410 23.37 -11.41 19.01
CA ALA A 410 22.53 -12.57 18.76
C ALA A 410 23.12 -13.47 17.66
N ALA A 411 23.55 -12.91 16.53
CA ALA A 411 24.13 -13.68 15.44
C ALA A 411 25.45 -14.37 15.84
N ALA A 412 26.33 -13.66 16.55
CA ALA A 412 27.61 -14.18 17.03
C ALA A 412 27.46 -15.31 18.06
N PHE A 413 26.33 -15.37 18.78
CA PHE A 413 26.01 -16.48 19.67
C PHE A 413 25.78 -17.80 18.89
N PHE A 414 25.14 -17.73 17.72
CA PHE A 414 24.87 -18.91 16.89
C PHE A 414 25.99 -19.25 15.91
N GLU A 415 26.66 -18.23 15.34
CA GLU A 415 27.78 -18.36 14.42
C GLU A 415 28.90 -17.41 14.87
N PRO A 416 29.85 -17.88 15.70
CA PRO A 416 30.94 -17.04 16.22
C PRO A 416 31.82 -16.42 15.14
N ASN A 417 31.85 -16.97 13.92
CA ASN A 417 32.60 -16.45 12.79
C ASN A 417 31.74 -15.64 11.82
N VAL A 418 30.55 -15.18 12.24
CA VAL A 418 29.63 -14.42 11.38
C VAL A 418 30.34 -13.22 10.77
N ASP A 419 30.27 -13.10 9.44
CA ASP A 419 30.87 -12.00 8.68
C ASP A 419 29.81 -11.12 7.99
N CYS A 420 28.57 -11.61 7.87
CA CYS A 420 27.44 -10.84 7.38
C CYS A 420 26.13 -11.27 8.03
N ILE A 421 25.30 -10.29 8.37
CA ILE A 421 23.95 -10.49 8.88
C ILE A 421 22.99 -9.79 7.93
N LEU A 422 22.03 -10.55 7.39
CA LEU A 422 20.95 -10.05 6.55
C LEU A 422 19.64 -10.17 7.34
N ASP A 423 19.14 -9.04 7.82
CA ASP A 423 17.84 -8.93 8.47
C ASP A 423 16.81 -8.38 7.47
N ILE A 424 15.74 -9.12 7.21
CA ILE A 424 14.59 -8.63 6.43
C ILE A 424 13.42 -8.41 7.40
N GLY A 425 13.29 -7.18 7.86
CA GLY A 425 12.22 -6.73 8.73
C GLY A 425 10.95 -6.33 7.98
N GLY A 426 9.97 -5.85 8.76
CA GLY A 426 8.70 -5.36 8.22
C GLY A 426 8.87 -4.09 7.41
N GLN A 427 9.54 -3.06 7.94
CA GLN A 427 9.69 -1.76 7.26
C GLN A 427 11.04 -1.57 6.59
N ASP A 428 12.09 -2.17 7.15
CA ASP A 428 13.45 -2.07 6.66
C ASP A 428 14.09 -3.46 6.52
N MET A 429 15.18 -3.49 5.78
CA MET A 429 16.14 -4.57 5.70
C MET A 429 17.51 -4.00 6.09
N LYS A 430 18.31 -4.83 6.74
CA LYS A 430 19.63 -4.46 7.23
C LYS A 430 20.65 -5.47 6.74
N CYS A 431 21.73 -4.97 6.15
CA CYS A 431 22.92 -5.76 5.89
C CYS A 431 24.03 -5.24 6.80
N ILE A 432 24.38 -6.03 7.80
CA ILE A 432 25.40 -5.70 8.80
C ILE A 432 26.63 -6.54 8.47
N ARG A 433 27.74 -5.88 8.16
CA ARG A 433 29.03 -6.52 7.90
C ARG A 433 29.86 -6.53 9.16
N ILE A 434 30.42 -7.69 9.47
CA ILE A 434 31.24 -7.90 10.65
C ILE A 434 32.69 -8.07 10.22
N LYS A 435 33.60 -7.39 10.91
CA LYS A 435 35.04 -7.52 10.71
C LYS A 435 35.72 -7.53 12.07
N ASP A 436 36.60 -8.52 12.27
CA ASP A 436 37.39 -8.66 13.50
C ASP A 436 36.53 -8.66 14.79
N GLY A 437 35.33 -9.26 14.74
CA GLY A 437 34.41 -9.34 15.87
C GLY A 437 33.73 -8.01 16.22
N THR A 438 33.60 -7.09 15.27
CA THR A 438 32.89 -5.82 15.46
C THR A 438 32.10 -5.46 14.21
N VAL A 439 31.01 -4.71 14.37
CA VAL A 439 30.24 -4.15 13.25
C VAL A 439 31.11 -3.16 12.48
N ASP A 440 31.44 -3.48 11.23
CA ASP A 440 32.24 -2.66 10.32
C ASP A 440 31.38 -1.67 9.56
N SER A 441 30.28 -2.15 8.99
CA SER A 441 29.37 -1.33 8.20
C SER A 441 27.95 -1.85 8.23
N VAL A 442 26.99 -0.92 8.21
CA VAL A 442 25.56 -1.20 8.14
C VAL A 442 25.00 -0.55 6.89
N GLN A 443 24.26 -1.33 6.10
CA GLN A 443 23.50 -0.84 4.96
C GLN A 443 22.01 -1.06 5.24
N LEU A 444 21.23 0.01 5.10
CA LEU A 444 19.80 0.03 5.38
C LEU A 444 19.04 0.47 4.12
N ASN A 445 17.80 0.01 3.97
CA ASN A 445 16.86 0.55 2.98
C ASN A 445 15.72 1.34 3.62
N GLU A 446 16.05 2.36 4.41
CA GLU A 446 15.08 3.23 5.10
C GLU A 446 14.02 3.88 4.17
N ALA A 447 14.30 3.86 2.87
CA ALA A 447 13.58 4.56 1.81
C ALA A 447 12.53 3.73 1.07
N CYS A 448 12.69 2.40 1.00
CA CYS A 448 12.00 1.61 -0.02
C CYS A 448 11.46 0.29 0.54
N SER A 449 10.13 0.17 0.68
CA SER A 449 9.48 -1.10 1.03
C SER A 449 9.63 -2.16 -0.06
N ALA A 450 10.24 -1.82 -1.21
CA ALA A 450 10.51 -2.79 -2.26
C ALA A 450 11.66 -3.68 -1.78
N GLY A 451 11.29 -4.78 -1.13
CA GLY A 451 12.22 -5.64 -0.41
C GLY A 451 11.95 -5.84 1.08
N CYS A 452 10.86 -5.30 1.64
CA CYS A 452 10.56 -5.49 3.07
C CYS A 452 9.33 -6.37 3.27
N GLY A 453 9.21 -6.95 4.47
CA GLY A 453 8.11 -7.84 4.85
C GLY A 453 6.73 -7.18 4.80
N SER A 454 6.61 -5.90 5.16
CA SER A 454 5.33 -5.17 5.14
C SER A 454 4.73 -5.06 3.74
N PHE A 455 5.56 -5.14 2.70
CA PHE A 455 5.08 -5.19 1.32
C PHE A 455 4.38 -6.53 1.04
N ILE A 456 4.97 -7.65 1.46
CA ILE A 456 4.36 -8.97 1.36
C ILE A 456 3.07 -9.03 2.20
N GLU A 457 3.10 -8.51 3.43
CA GLU A 457 1.94 -8.48 4.34
C GLU A 457 0.78 -7.65 3.77
N THR A 458 1.05 -6.42 3.31
CA THR A 458 0.04 -5.54 2.71
C THR A 458 -0.57 -6.20 1.47
N PHE A 459 0.27 -6.85 0.66
CA PHE A 459 -0.18 -7.49 -0.56
C PHE A 459 -1.03 -8.74 -0.27
N ALA A 460 -0.60 -9.60 0.66
CA ALA A 460 -1.37 -10.75 1.15
C ALA A 460 -2.75 -10.30 1.67
N GLY A 461 -2.78 -9.24 2.48
CA GLY A 461 -4.03 -8.67 2.99
C GLY A 461 -4.96 -8.18 1.88
N SER A 462 -4.43 -7.57 0.81
CA SER A 462 -5.23 -7.15 -0.34
C SER A 462 -5.90 -8.30 -1.11
N LEU A 463 -5.39 -9.53 -0.93
CA LEU A 463 -5.95 -10.76 -1.48
C LEU A 463 -6.75 -11.59 -0.46
N ASN A 464 -7.00 -11.04 0.74
CA ASN A 464 -7.60 -11.75 1.88
C ASN A 464 -6.80 -12.98 2.34
N PHE A 465 -5.48 -12.94 2.25
CA PHE A 465 -4.57 -13.94 2.82
C PHE A 465 -3.88 -13.41 4.07
N SER A 466 -3.58 -14.29 5.03
CA SER A 466 -2.55 -14.01 6.02
C SER A 466 -1.16 -14.13 5.38
N VAL A 467 -0.17 -13.40 5.89
CA VAL A 467 1.20 -13.47 5.36
C VAL A 467 1.77 -14.89 5.42
N GLN A 468 1.42 -15.67 6.46
CA GLN A 468 1.87 -17.06 6.62
C GLN A 468 1.26 -17.98 5.57
N ASN A 469 -0.03 -17.82 5.27
CA ASN A 469 -0.68 -18.62 4.21
C ASN A 469 -0.15 -18.20 2.84
N PHE A 470 0.04 -16.90 2.63
CA PHE A 470 0.61 -16.38 1.39
C PHE A 470 2.02 -16.93 1.13
N ALA A 471 2.88 -17.00 2.15
CA ALA A 471 4.20 -17.61 2.07
C ALA A 471 4.13 -19.12 1.79
N LYS A 472 3.18 -19.85 2.39
CA LYS A 472 2.98 -21.29 2.11
C LYS A 472 2.57 -21.56 0.66
N GLU A 473 1.69 -20.74 0.10
CA GLU A 473 1.29 -20.85 -1.31
C GLU A 473 2.48 -20.66 -2.27
N ALA A 474 3.47 -19.84 -1.91
CA ALA A 474 4.65 -19.61 -2.74
C ALA A 474 5.54 -20.85 -2.90
N LEU A 475 5.64 -21.70 -1.88
CA LEU A 475 6.61 -22.80 -1.82
C LEU A 475 6.48 -23.77 -2.99
N PHE A 476 5.23 -24.04 -3.43
CA PHE A 476 4.90 -25.02 -4.46
C PHE A 476 4.36 -24.38 -5.74
N ALA A 477 4.64 -23.09 -5.94
CA ALA A 477 4.28 -22.37 -7.16
C ALA A 477 4.99 -22.97 -8.37
N LYS A 478 4.22 -23.34 -9.41
CA LYS A 478 4.76 -24.03 -10.59
C LYS A 478 5.32 -23.07 -11.64
N ASN A 479 4.73 -21.87 -11.76
CA ASN A 479 5.12 -20.91 -12.79
C ASN A 479 5.23 -19.49 -12.20
N PRO A 480 6.14 -19.25 -11.23
CA PRO A 480 6.29 -17.95 -10.60
C PRO A 480 6.41 -16.82 -11.63
N VAL A 481 5.75 -15.69 -11.33
CA VAL A 481 5.71 -14.54 -12.23
C VAL A 481 6.95 -13.66 -12.02
N ASP A 482 7.63 -13.23 -13.09
CA ASP A 482 8.64 -12.19 -12.95
C ASP A 482 7.98 -10.81 -12.82
N LEU A 483 7.91 -10.32 -11.59
CA LEU A 483 7.37 -8.99 -11.28
C LEU A 483 8.43 -7.89 -11.40
N GLY A 484 9.69 -8.24 -11.66
CA GLY A 484 10.82 -7.34 -11.80
C GLY A 484 11.36 -6.77 -10.48
N THR A 485 12.39 -5.92 -10.59
CA THR A 485 13.14 -5.33 -9.45
C THR A 485 12.90 -3.83 -9.28
N ARG A 486 11.67 -3.39 -9.57
CA ARG A 486 11.26 -1.98 -9.45
C ARG A 486 10.65 -1.69 -8.08
N CYS A 487 10.28 -0.44 -7.80
CA CYS A 487 9.68 -0.09 -6.52
C CYS A 487 8.30 -0.75 -6.32
N THR A 488 7.80 -0.78 -5.08
CA THR A 488 6.53 -1.43 -4.69
C THR A 488 5.34 -0.99 -5.54
N VAL A 489 5.30 0.27 -5.98
CA VAL A 489 4.22 0.77 -6.84
C VAL A 489 4.21 0.07 -8.19
N PHE A 490 5.36 -0.06 -8.85
CA PHE A 490 5.46 -0.80 -10.12
C PHE A 490 5.18 -2.28 -9.93
N MET A 491 5.65 -2.86 -8.82
CA MET A 491 5.33 -4.26 -8.53
C MET A 491 3.83 -4.44 -8.35
N ASN A 492 3.12 -3.56 -7.64
CA ASN A 492 1.67 -3.61 -7.53
C ASN A 492 0.99 -3.54 -8.90
N SER A 493 1.46 -2.66 -9.80
CA SER A 493 0.95 -2.61 -11.18
C SER A 493 1.20 -3.93 -11.92
N ASN A 494 2.42 -4.48 -11.82
CA ASN A 494 2.79 -5.75 -12.45
C ASN A 494 2.00 -6.94 -11.89
N VAL A 495 1.73 -6.94 -10.59
CA VAL A 495 0.91 -7.99 -9.98
C VAL A 495 -0.53 -7.88 -10.44
N LYS A 496 -1.12 -6.67 -10.42
CA LYS A 496 -2.47 -6.46 -10.96
C LYS A 496 -2.56 -6.88 -12.42
N GLN A 497 -1.51 -6.63 -13.19
CA GLN A 497 -1.42 -7.09 -14.58
C GLN A 497 -1.35 -8.62 -14.64
N ALA A 498 -0.49 -9.25 -13.85
CA ALA A 498 -0.37 -10.70 -13.79
C ALA A 498 -1.67 -11.39 -13.38
N GLN A 499 -2.43 -10.81 -12.45
CA GLN A 499 -3.75 -11.28 -12.06
C GLN A 499 -4.76 -11.20 -13.22
N LYS A 500 -4.78 -10.08 -13.97
CA LYS A 500 -5.62 -9.93 -15.17
C LYS A 500 -5.30 -10.99 -16.23
N GLU A 501 -4.06 -11.45 -16.24
CA GLU A 501 -3.54 -12.45 -17.17
C GLU A 501 -3.62 -13.89 -16.61
N GLY A 502 -4.33 -14.09 -15.50
CA GLY A 502 -4.63 -15.42 -14.97
C GLY A 502 -3.53 -16.06 -14.12
N ALA A 503 -2.52 -15.31 -13.68
CA ALA A 503 -1.54 -15.82 -12.74
C ALA A 503 -2.20 -16.23 -11.41
N THR A 504 -1.82 -17.40 -10.90
CA THR A 504 -2.34 -17.89 -9.62
C THR A 504 -1.76 -17.10 -8.45
N VAL A 505 -2.44 -17.16 -7.29
CA VAL A 505 -1.93 -16.55 -6.05
C VAL A 505 -0.56 -17.12 -5.67
N ALA A 506 -0.35 -18.42 -5.86
CA ALA A 506 0.93 -19.09 -5.65
C ALA A 506 2.04 -18.50 -6.54
N ASP A 507 1.79 -18.38 -7.85
CA ASP A 507 2.78 -17.84 -8.80
C ASP A 507 3.14 -16.38 -8.51
N ILE A 508 2.15 -15.58 -8.09
CA ILE A 508 2.37 -14.20 -7.67
C ILE A 508 3.16 -14.13 -6.38
N SER A 509 2.82 -14.97 -5.39
CA SER A 509 3.49 -15.00 -4.08
C SER A 509 4.96 -15.37 -4.23
N ALA A 510 5.28 -16.41 -5.00
CA ALA A 510 6.66 -16.78 -5.32
C ALA A 510 7.39 -15.67 -6.11
N GLY A 511 6.73 -15.06 -7.09
CA GLY A 511 7.27 -13.91 -7.83
C GLY A 511 7.62 -12.72 -6.93
N LEU A 512 6.79 -12.44 -5.92
CA LEU A 512 7.04 -11.40 -4.93
C LEU A 512 8.23 -11.74 -4.04
N ALA A 513 8.33 -12.98 -3.57
CA ALA A 513 9.49 -13.44 -2.78
C ALA A 513 10.81 -13.25 -3.55
N TYR A 514 10.86 -13.66 -4.83
CA TYR A 514 12.01 -13.39 -5.70
C TYR A 514 12.31 -11.88 -5.83
N SER A 515 11.27 -11.07 -6.03
CA SER A 515 11.42 -9.63 -6.22
C SER A 515 11.97 -8.93 -4.96
N VAL A 516 11.51 -9.37 -3.78
CA VAL A 516 11.99 -8.89 -2.48
C VAL A 516 13.47 -9.18 -2.30
N ILE A 517 13.90 -10.42 -2.52
CA ILE A 517 15.30 -10.82 -2.37
C ILE A 517 16.18 -10.15 -3.44
N LYS A 518 15.77 -10.14 -4.71
CA LYS A 518 16.53 -9.46 -5.78
C LYS A 518 16.71 -7.96 -5.47
N ASN A 519 15.69 -7.30 -4.92
CA ASN A 519 15.83 -5.91 -4.52
C ASN A 519 16.80 -5.74 -3.35
N ALA A 520 16.74 -6.61 -2.35
CA ALA A 520 17.67 -6.59 -1.23
C ALA A 520 19.12 -6.68 -1.72
N LEU A 521 19.42 -7.70 -2.52
CA LEU A 521 20.77 -7.96 -3.02
C LEU A 521 21.27 -6.86 -3.96
N PHE A 522 20.47 -6.48 -4.97
CA PHE A 522 20.98 -5.66 -6.07
C PHE A 522 20.70 -4.16 -5.94
N LYS A 523 19.71 -3.75 -5.14
CA LYS A 523 19.36 -2.32 -4.99
C LYS A 523 19.82 -1.74 -3.67
N VAL A 524 19.72 -2.52 -2.60
CA VAL A 524 20.06 -2.06 -1.25
C VAL A 524 21.53 -2.35 -0.96
N ILE A 525 21.90 -3.63 -0.96
CA ILE A 525 23.26 -4.07 -0.67
C ILE A 525 24.20 -3.75 -1.85
N LYS A 526 23.63 -3.73 -3.06
CA LYS A 526 24.33 -3.45 -4.33
C LYS A 526 25.52 -4.38 -4.55
N ILE A 527 25.32 -5.66 -4.24
CA ILE A 527 26.35 -6.66 -4.49
C ILE A 527 26.58 -6.82 -5.98
N SER A 528 27.86 -6.97 -6.35
CA SER A 528 28.24 -7.25 -7.74
C SER A 528 28.44 -8.75 -7.95
N ASN A 529 28.81 -9.45 -6.88
CA ASN A 529 28.95 -10.91 -6.84
C ASN A 529 28.51 -11.46 -5.48
N ALA A 530 28.22 -12.77 -5.41
CA ALA A 530 27.79 -13.40 -4.16
C ALA A 530 28.89 -13.47 -3.10
N ALA A 531 30.17 -13.53 -3.50
CA ALA A 531 31.30 -13.57 -2.56
C ALA A 531 31.45 -12.26 -1.77
N ASP A 532 30.89 -11.15 -2.28
CA ASP A 532 30.84 -9.87 -1.58
C ASP A 532 30.02 -9.97 -0.28
N LEU A 533 29.14 -10.96 -0.10
CA LEU A 533 28.38 -11.13 1.15
C LEU A 533 29.18 -11.81 2.27
N GLY A 534 30.36 -12.36 2.00
CA GLY A 534 31.10 -13.15 2.99
C GLY A 534 30.80 -14.65 2.91
N LYS A 535 31.26 -15.39 3.90
CA LYS A 535 31.19 -16.86 3.97
C LYS A 535 30.24 -17.34 5.06
N HIS A 536 30.16 -16.62 6.17
CA HIS A 536 29.36 -16.98 7.34
C HIS A 536 28.21 -15.99 7.46
N ILE A 537 27.18 -16.25 6.67
CA ILE A 537 26.03 -15.36 6.51
C ILE A 537 24.89 -15.85 7.42
N VAL A 538 24.43 -14.99 8.32
CA VAL A 538 23.20 -15.22 9.09
C VAL A 538 22.06 -14.45 8.42
N VAL A 539 20.98 -15.17 8.08
CA VAL A 539 19.75 -14.56 7.57
C VAL A 539 18.68 -14.63 8.65
N GLN A 540 18.04 -13.51 8.94
CA GLN A 540 16.99 -13.38 9.95
C GLN A 540 15.89 -12.42 9.47
N GLY A 541 14.78 -12.40 10.19
CA GLY A 541 13.61 -11.58 9.85
C GLY A 541 12.34 -12.13 10.49
N GLY A 542 11.30 -11.30 10.57
CA GLY A 542 10.06 -11.62 11.29
C GLY A 542 8.79 -11.68 10.45
N THR A 543 8.88 -11.48 9.13
CA THR A 543 7.70 -11.34 8.24
C THR A 543 7.64 -12.41 7.18
#